data_AF-A0A7W0ZT73-F1
#
_entry.id   AF-A0A7W0ZT73-F1
#
_cell.length_a   1.000
_cell.length_b   1.000
_cell.length_c   1.000
_cell.angle_alpha   90.00
_cell.angle_beta   90.00
_cell.angle_gamma   90.00
#
_symmetry.space_group_name_H-M   'P 1'
#
loop_
_entity.id
_entity.type
_entity.pdbx_description
1 polymer ?
#
loop_
_entity_poly.entity_id
_entity_poly.type
_entity_poly.pdbx_seq_one_letter_code
_entity_poly.pdbx_strand_id
1 'polypeptide(L)'
;MSEGTRFDVSVILPFGDDEEAVGIAVRRTAEHLRGIGLSFEIIAIDEDSGDNSHAVLALLRAEVPELRVTHASGRGKGIDVGASRAQGTLLVVSTPDVASASLDGVGEACRRLLANDGDAEIALTRYTVAHRVRALAAFRGARLLGPAMHRRLMKRLQARSLMIKVSGPTGVAAKATVSSFRAFARWS
;
A
#
# COMPACT_ATOMS: atom_id res chain seq x y z
N MET A 1 -12.96 18.88 -15.32
CA MET A 1 -13.58 17.53 -15.34
C MET A 1 -12.89 16.72 -14.27
N SER A 2 -13.54 16.55 -13.12
CA SER A 2 -12.98 15.78 -12.01
C SER A 2 -13.03 14.31 -12.42
N GLU A 3 -11.91 13.75 -12.84
CA GLU A 3 -11.82 12.34 -13.20
C GLU A 3 -12.12 11.52 -11.93
N GLY A 4 -13.32 10.92 -11.90
CA GLY A 4 -13.77 10.11 -10.78
C GLY A 4 -12.80 8.97 -10.52
N THR A 5 -12.62 8.60 -9.26
CA THR A 5 -11.83 7.42 -8.88
C THR A 5 -12.41 6.18 -9.57
N ARG A 6 -11.56 5.47 -10.32
CA ARG A 6 -11.95 4.29 -11.12
C ARG A 6 -12.08 3.03 -10.28
N PHE A 7 -11.37 2.99 -9.16
CA PHE A 7 -11.31 1.85 -8.25
C PHE A 7 -11.49 2.31 -6.80
N ASP A 8 -11.92 1.41 -5.93
CA ASP A 8 -11.87 1.62 -4.48
C ASP A 8 -10.41 1.62 -4.01
N VAL A 9 -9.60 0.70 -4.55
CA VAL A 9 -8.23 0.44 -4.08
C VAL A 9 -7.24 0.32 -5.24
N SER A 10 -6.10 0.98 -5.13
CA SER A 10 -4.89 0.63 -5.90
C SER A 10 -3.90 -0.06 -4.97
N VAL A 11 -3.57 -1.31 -5.25
CA VAL A 11 -2.51 -2.03 -4.54
C VAL A 11 -1.18 -1.76 -5.23
N ILE A 12 -0.17 -1.41 -4.45
CA ILE A 12 1.20 -1.12 -4.90
C ILE A 12 2.07 -2.25 -4.34
N LEU A 13 2.63 -3.06 -5.24
CA LEU A 13 3.54 -4.17 -4.92
C LEU A 13 4.90 -3.90 -5.59
N PRO A 14 5.83 -3.19 -4.92
CA PRO A 14 7.19 -3.06 -5.41
C PRO A 14 7.91 -4.41 -5.27
N PHE A 15 8.69 -4.81 -6.28
CA PHE A 15 9.46 -6.04 -6.26
C PHE A 15 10.81 -5.84 -6.93
N GLY A 16 11.76 -6.71 -6.59
CA GLY A 16 12.86 -7.02 -7.47
C GLY A 16 13.64 -8.22 -6.92
N ASP A 17 13.93 -9.15 -7.81
CA ASP A 17 14.47 -10.47 -7.46
C ASP A 17 13.53 -11.26 -6.53
N ASP A 18 12.22 -11.22 -6.79
CA ASP A 18 11.15 -11.82 -5.98
C ASP A 18 10.34 -12.90 -6.76
N GLU A 19 10.96 -13.62 -7.71
CA GLU A 19 10.25 -14.51 -8.65
C GLU A 19 9.37 -15.57 -7.97
N GLU A 20 9.78 -16.06 -6.80
CA GLU A 20 9.03 -17.06 -6.03
C GLU A 20 7.77 -16.49 -5.36
N ALA A 21 7.83 -15.24 -4.90
CA ALA A 21 6.76 -14.62 -4.11
C ALA A 21 5.80 -13.79 -4.94
N VAL A 22 6.29 -13.12 -5.99
CA VAL A 22 5.54 -12.09 -6.71
C VAL A 22 4.28 -12.63 -7.37
N GLY A 23 4.34 -13.84 -7.94
CA GLY A 23 3.17 -14.46 -8.56
C GLY A 23 2.10 -14.87 -7.56
N ILE A 24 2.50 -15.43 -6.41
CA ILE A 24 1.59 -15.80 -5.32
C ILE A 24 0.94 -14.56 -4.72
N ALA A 25 1.74 -13.51 -4.47
CA ALA A 25 1.28 -12.25 -3.93
C ALA A 25 0.19 -11.61 -4.81
N VAL A 26 0.39 -11.58 -6.13
CA VAL A 26 -0.60 -11.04 -7.06
C VAL A 26 -1.90 -11.85 -7.05
N ARG A 27 -1.83 -13.18 -7.15
CA ARG A 27 -3.03 -14.04 -7.14
C ARG A 27 -3.81 -13.89 -5.84
N ARG A 28 -3.14 -14.00 -4.69
CA ARG A 28 -3.77 -13.86 -3.36
C ARG A 28 -4.38 -12.49 -3.16
N THR A 29 -3.69 -11.43 -3.61
CA THR A 29 -4.23 -10.07 -3.55
C THR A 29 -5.52 -9.95 -4.35
N ALA A 30 -5.52 -10.46 -5.58
CA ALA A 30 -6.72 -10.44 -6.43
C ALA A 30 -7.88 -11.24 -5.81
N GLU A 31 -7.62 -12.48 -5.38
CA GLU A 31 -8.60 -13.33 -4.71
C GLU A 31 -9.18 -12.67 -3.45
N HIS A 32 -8.33 -12.11 -2.60
CA HIS A 32 -8.74 -11.44 -1.38
C HIS A 32 -9.65 -10.24 -1.67
N LEU A 33 -9.26 -9.35 -2.59
CA LEU A 33 -10.02 -8.14 -2.91
C LEU A 33 -11.33 -8.44 -3.64
N ARG A 34 -11.35 -9.43 -4.55
CA ARG A 34 -12.58 -9.94 -5.17
C ARG A 34 -13.53 -10.53 -4.11
N GLY A 35 -13.00 -11.33 -3.18
CA GLY A 35 -13.79 -11.98 -2.12
C GLY A 35 -14.47 -11.00 -1.16
N ILE A 36 -13.93 -9.79 -0.99
CA ILE A 36 -14.54 -8.73 -0.17
C ILE A 36 -15.32 -7.70 -0.99
N GLY A 37 -15.43 -7.89 -2.31
CA GLY A 37 -16.26 -7.06 -3.19
C GLY A 37 -15.76 -5.64 -3.44
N LEU A 38 -14.46 -5.37 -3.31
CA LEU A 38 -13.88 -4.07 -3.65
C LEU A 38 -13.48 -4.04 -5.13
N SER A 39 -13.69 -2.91 -5.80
CA SER A 39 -13.08 -2.67 -7.12
C SER A 39 -11.61 -2.27 -6.95
N PHE A 40 -10.71 -2.86 -7.73
CA PHE A 40 -9.28 -2.67 -7.53
C PHE A 40 -8.44 -2.74 -8.80
N GLU A 41 -7.22 -2.23 -8.68
CA GLU A 41 -6.10 -2.53 -9.55
C GLU A 41 -4.89 -2.98 -8.72
N ILE A 42 -4.04 -3.80 -9.30
CA ILE A 42 -2.75 -4.19 -8.74
C ILE A 42 -1.65 -3.59 -9.61
N ILE A 43 -0.84 -2.71 -9.04
CA ILE A 43 0.31 -2.09 -9.68
C ILE A 43 1.56 -2.80 -9.16
N ALA A 44 2.03 -3.81 -9.89
CA ALA A 44 3.30 -4.47 -9.61
C ALA A 44 4.43 -3.63 -10.20
N ILE A 45 5.37 -3.18 -9.37
CA ILE A 45 6.45 -2.27 -9.78
C ILE A 45 7.80 -2.99 -9.72
N ASP A 46 8.37 -3.22 -10.89
CA ASP A 46 9.73 -3.72 -11.06
C ASP A 46 10.73 -2.64 -10.68
N GLU A 47 11.57 -2.90 -9.67
CA GLU A 47 12.61 -2.01 -9.17
C GLU A 47 14.04 -2.41 -9.62
N ASP A 48 14.19 -2.72 -10.91
CA ASP A 48 15.42 -3.25 -11.53
C ASP A 48 15.72 -4.71 -11.12
N SER A 49 14.74 -5.60 -11.34
CA SER A 49 14.94 -7.05 -11.26
C SER A 49 16.06 -7.52 -12.20
N GLY A 50 16.93 -8.40 -11.70
CA GLY A 50 17.93 -9.13 -12.49
C GLY A 50 17.49 -10.55 -12.86
N ASP A 51 16.31 -10.98 -12.39
CA ASP A 51 15.75 -12.33 -12.51
C ASP A 51 14.55 -12.41 -13.48
N ASN A 52 13.83 -13.54 -13.47
CA ASN A 52 12.67 -13.75 -14.34
C ASN A 52 11.37 -13.13 -13.81
N SER A 53 11.40 -12.34 -12.73
CA SER A 53 10.19 -11.77 -12.09
C SER A 53 9.27 -11.03 -13.08
N HIS A 54 9.86 -10.26 -14.01
CA HIS A 54 9.08 -9.53 -15.02
C HIS A 54 8.33 -10.47 -15.99
N ALA A 55 8.96 -11.58 -16.40
CA ALA A 55 8.35 -12.57 -17.29
C ALA A 55 7.17 -13.29 -16.62
N VAL A 56 7.32 -13.65 -15.34
CA VAL A 56 6.24 -14.25 -14.53
C VAL A 56 5.01 -13.35 -14.50
N LEU A 57 5.19 -12.04 -14.27
CA LEU A 57 4.07 -11.11 -14.21
C LEU A 57 3.42 -10.82 -15.57
N ALA A 58 4.17 -10.91 -16.67
CA ALA A 58 3.61 -10.78 -18.00
C ALA A 58 2.60 -11.91 -18.29
N LEU A 59 2.92 -13.14 -17.88
CA LEU A 59 2.02 -14.30 -18.02
C LEU A 59 0.77 -14.18 -17.13
N LEU A 60 0.93 -13.65 -15.91
CA LEU A 60 -0.17 -13.50 -14.95
C LEU A 60 -1.26 -12.53 -15.36
N ARG A 61 -1.00 -11.61 -16.30
CA ARG A 61 -2.01 -10.67 -16.79
C ARG A 61 -3.24 -11.35 -17.41
N ALA A 62 -3.08 -12.56 -17.95
CA ALA A 62 -4.19 -13.34 -18.48
C ALA A 62 -5.10 -13.90 -17.37
N GLU A 63 -4.55 -14.21 -16.20
CA GLU A 63 -5.28 -14.72 -15.03
C GLU A 63 -5.83 -13.60 -14.13
N VAL A 64 -5.13 -12.47 -14.09
CA VAL A 64 -5.43 -11.32 -13.22
C VAL A 64 -5.55 -10.06 -14.08
N PRO A 65 -6.73 -9.77 -14.68
CA PRO A 65 -6.93 -8.61 -15.54
C PRO A 65 -6.77 -7.26 -14.82
N GLU A 66 -6.85 -7.25 -13.49
CA GLU A 66 -6.59 -6.08 -12.63
C GLU A 66 -5.09 -5.76 -12.49
N LEU A 67 -4.20 -6.64 -12.99
CA LEU A 67 -2.74 -6.49 -12.88
C LEU A 67 -2.17 -5.53 -13.94
N ARG A 68 -1.45 -4.52 -13.45
CA ARG A 68 -0.62 -3.59 -14.23
C ARG A 68 0.83 -3.70 -13.77
N VAL A 69 1.67 -4.26 -14.63
CA VAL A 69 3.14 -4.24 -14.43
C VAL A 69 3.71 -2.91 -14.91
N THR A 70 4.55 -2.29 -14.09
CA THR A 70 5.25 -1.05 -14.40
C THR A 70 6.69 -1.10 -13.88
N HIS A 71 7.52 -0.17 -14.32
CA HIS A 71 8.93 -0.12 -13.95
C HIS A 71 9.26 1.17 -13.18
N ALA A 72 10.17 1.05 -12.21
CA ALA A 72 10.79 2.13 -11.46
C ALA A 72 12.31 1.94 -11.42
N SER A 73 13.05 2.87 -12.03
CA SER A 73 14.52 2.81 -12.02
C SER A 73 15.06 3.04 -10.61
N GLY A 74 15.57 1.99 -9.99
CA GLY A 74 16.24 1.95 -8.70
C GLY A 74 15.37 1.42 -7.56
N ARG A 75 15.97 0.51 -6.79
CA ARG A 75 15.43 -0.05 -5.54
C ARG A 75 14.85 1.00 -4.59
N GLY A 76 13.67 0.66 -4.07
CA GLY A 76 12.88 1.44 -3.13
C GLY A 76 12.10 2.62 -3.72
N LYS A 77 12.12 2.86 -5.04
CA LYS A 77 11.35 3.95 -5.67
C LYS A 77 9.95 3.51 -6.13
N GLY A 78 9.66 2.23 -6.13
CA GLY A 78 8.44 1.64 -6.67
C GLY A 78 7.19 2.15 -5.98
N ILE A 79 7.25 2.47 -4.69
CA ILE A 79 6.10 3.02 -3.95
C ILE A 79 5.74 4.44 -4.40
N ASP A 80 6.73 5.31 -4.62
CA ASP A 80 6.49 6.66 -5.15
C ASP A 80 5.88 6.60 -6.55
N VAL A 81 6.51 5.79 -7.41
CA VAL A 81 6.05 5.55 -8.78
C VAL A 81 4.64 4.97 -8.81
N GLY A 82 4.37 3.94 -8.01
CA GLY A 82 3.05 3.31 -7.90
C GLY A 82 1.99 4.29 -7.40
N ALA A 83 2.29 5.08 -6.37
CA ALA A 83 1.37 6.08 -5.84
C ALA A 83 1.02 7.16 -6.87
N SER A 84 1.96 7.51 -7.75
CA SER A 84 1.74 8.48 -8.83
C SER A 84 0.85 7.93 -9.96
N ARG A 85 0.81 6.60 -10.15
CA ARG A 85 0.07 5.91 -11.23
C ARG A 85 -1.26 5.31 -10.79
N ALA A 86 -1.52 5.33 -9.49
CA ALA A 86 -2.71 4.81 -8.86
C ALA A 86 -3.98 5.63 -9.20
N GLN A 87 -5.06 4.91 -9.51
CA GLN A 87 -6.37 5.43 -9.90
C GLN A 87 -7.47 5.15 -8.85
N GLY A 88 -7.12 4.44 -7.77
CA GLY A 88 -8.02 4.09 -6.68
C GLY A 88 -8.25 5.21 -5.68
N THR A 89 -9.32 5.07 -4.88
CA THR A 89 -9.60 5.96 -3.74
C THR A 89 -8.57 5.79 -2.63
N LEU A 90 -8.22 4.53 -2.34
CA LEU A 90 -7.22 4.14 -1.37
C LEU A 90 -5.96 3.61 -2.06
N LEU A 91 -4.83 3.79 -1.41
CA LEU A 91 -3.57 3.09 -1.69
C LEU A 91 -3.39 1.98 -0.67
N VAL A 92 -3.11 0.76 -1.14
CA VAL A 92 -2.59 -0.33 -0.30
C VAL A 92 -1.15 -0.57 -0.70
N VAL A 93 -0.23 -0.60 0.27
CA VAL A 93 1.19 -0.86 0.03
C VAL A 93 1.62 -2.07 0.86
N SER A 94 2.19 -3.06 0.18
CA SER A 94 2.77 -4.28 0.77
C SER A 94 3.93 -4.75 -0.10
N THR A 95 4.82 -5.57 0.44
CA THR A 95 5.84 -6.29 -0.35
C THR A 95 5.33 -7.68 -0.79
N PRO A 96 5.93 -8.29 -1.83
CA PRO A 96 5.55 -9.61 -2.31
C PRO A 96 5.63 -10.72 -1.25
N ASP A 97 6.71 -10.79 -0.47
CA ASP A 97 6.91 -11.76 0.60
C ASP A 97 5.80 -11.68 1.67
N VAL A 98 5.39 -10.47 2.03
CA VAL A 98 4.30 -10.27 2.98
C VAL A 98 2.94 -10.60 2.36
N ALA A 99 2.65 -10.07 1.18
CA ALA A 99 1.34 -10.25 0.53
C ALA A 99 1.10 -11.70 0.10
N SER A 100 2.17 -12.43 -0.23
CA SER A 100 2.11 -13.87 -0.46
C SER A 100 1.85 -14.63 0.83
N ALA A 101 2.32 -14.17 1.99
CA ALA A 101 2.09 -14.82 3.28
C ALA A 101 0.67 -14.59 3.83
N SER A 102 0.23 -13.33 3.98
CA SER A 102 -1.09 -12.97 4.51
C SER A 102 -1.50 -11.54 4.15
N LEU A 103 -2.81 -11.35 3.97
CA LEU A 103 -3.45 -10.04 3.75
C LEU A 103 -4.44 -9.70 4.90
N ASP A 104 -4.30 -10.36 6.04
CA ASP A 104 -5.26 -10.24 7.14
C ASP A 104 -5.39 -8.79 7.63
N GLY A 105 -6.63 -8.32 7.66
CA GLY A 105 -6.98 -6.97 8.09
C GLY A 105 -6.93 -5.91 6.99
N VAL A 106 -6.36 -6.18 5.80
CA VAL A 106 -6.35 -5.21 4.68
C VAL A 106 -7.77 -4.81 4.31
N GLY A 107 -8.66 -5.78 4.07
CA GLY A 107 -10.05 -5.47 3.72
C GLY A 107 -10.80 -4.66 4.78
N GLU A 108 -10.52 -4.90 6.06
CA GLU A 108 -11.14 -4.21 7.17
C GLU A 108 -10.59 -2.78 7.35
N ALA A 109 -9.29 -2.57 7.12
CA ALA A 109 -8.70 -1.24 7.00
C ALA A 109 -9.27 -0.46 5.81
N CYS A 110 -9.43 -1.11 4.65
CA CYS A 110 -10.05 -0.50 3.48
C CYS A 110 -11.50 -0.06 3.77
N ARG A 111 -12.32 -0.92 4.38
CA ARG A 111 -13.70 -0.57 4.74
C ARG A 111 -13.79 0.66 5.64
N ARG A 112 -12.97 0.73 6.69
CA ARG A 112 -12.91 1.90 7.58
C ARG A 112 -12.56 3.18 6.83
N LEU A 113 -11.49 3.15 6.03
CA LEU A 113 -11.05 4.35 5.31
C LEU A 113 -12.03 4.73 4.19
N LEU A 114 -12.66 3.77 3.49
CA LEU A 114 -13.74 4.09 2.54
C LEU A 114 -14.95 4.74 3.24
N ALA A 115 -15.21 4.38 4.50
CA ALA A 115 -16.19 5.04 5.36
C ALA A 115 -15.71 6.39 5.94
N ASN A 116 -14.52 6.88 5.53
CA ASN A 116 -13.85 8.08 6.03
C ASN A 116 -13.51 8.06 7.54
N ASP A 117 -13.35 6.87 8.13
CA ASP A 117 -12.89 6.70 9.51
C ASP A 117 -11.35 6.76 9.61
N GLY A 118 -10.80 7.95 9.36
CA GLY A 118 -9.37 8.24 9.40
C GLY A 118 -8.76 8.53 8.03
N ASP A 119 -7.44 8.75 8.00
CA ASP A 119 -6.70 9.07 6.77
C ASP A 119 -5.81 7.92 6.30
N ALA A 120 -5.30 7.12 7.25
CA ALA A 120 -4.47 5.96 6.98
C ALA A 120 -4.51 4.93 8.11
N GLU A 121 -4.20 3.68 7.76
CA GLU A 121 -3.98 2.59 8.68
C GLU A 121 -2.68 1.86 8.33
N ILE A 122 -1.85 1.59 9.32
CA ILE A 122 -0.57 0.89 9.15
C ILE A 122 -0.54 -0.31 10.08
N ALA A 123 -0.44 -1.50 9.50
CA ALA A 123 -0.02 -2.69 10.22
C ALA A 123 1.49 -2.85 9.98
N LEU A 124 2.30 -2.56 11.01
CA LEU A 124 3.75 -2.65 10.94
C LEU A 124 4.17 -4.02 10.40
N THR A 125 5.17 -4.00 9.51
CA THR A 125 5.71 -5.16 8.78
C THR A 125 4.70 -5.92 7.91
N ARG A 126 3.50 -5.38 7.69
CA ARG A 126 2.47 -6.01 6.86
C ARG A 126 1.98 -5.10 5.75
N TYR A 127 1.26 -4.05 6.08
CA TYR A 127 0.67 -3.19 5.06
C TYR A 127 0.49 -1.75 5.54
N THR A 128 0.34 -0.88 4.56
CA THR A 128 -0.16 0.49 4.73
C THR A 128 -1.38 0.67 3.85
N VAL A 129 -2.51 1.10 4.43
CA VAL A 129 -3.67 1.60 3.68
C VAL A 129 -3.79 3.11 3.91
N ALA A 130 -4.00 3.90 2.87
CA ALA A 130 -4.16 5.36 3.02
C ALA A 130 -5.04 5.95 1.93
N HIS A 131 -5.77 7.03 2.24
CA HIS A 131 -6.46 7.81 1.21
C HIS A 131 -5.47 8.38 0.20
N ARG A 132 -5.64 8.04 -1.09
CA ARG A 132 -4.67 8.40 -2.13
C ARG A 132 -4.40 9.90 -2.18
N VAL A 133 -5.44 10.72 -2.28
CA VAL A 133 -5.31 12.18 -2.43
C VAL A 133 -4.69 12.81 -1.18
N ARG A 134 -5.18 12.45 0.02
CA ARG A 134 -4.74 13.04 1.29
C ARG A 134 -3.30 12.65 1.62
N ALA A 135 -2.92 11.40 1.31
CA ALA A 135 -1.62 10.85 1.65
C ALA A 135 -0.57 11.00 0.54
N LEU A 136 -0.93 11.44 -0.68
CA LEU A 136 -0.03 11.45 -1.84
C LEU A 136 1.32 12.12 -1.56
N ALA A 137 1.29 13.27 -0.86
CA ALA A 137 2.51 13.98 -0.50
C ALA A 137 3.46 13.13 0.37
N ALA A 138 2.92 12.21 1.19
CA ALA A 138 3.71 11.30 2.02
C ALA A 138 4.40 10.21 1.20
N PHE A 139 3.87 9.84 0.05
CA PHE A 139 4.49 8.86 -0.86
C PHE A 139 5.53 9.50 -1.79
N ARG A 140 5.34 10.77 -2.17
CA ARG A 140 6.24 11.50 -3.09
C ARG A 140 7.70 11.50 -2.65
N GLY A 141 8.60 11.05 -3.54
CA GLY A 141 10.04 10.99 -3.33
C GLY A 141 10.47 10.00 -2.22
N ALA A 142 9.58 9.11 -1.78
CA ALA A 142 9.92 8.14 -0.75
C ALA A 142 10.82 7.04 -1.32
N ARG A 143 11.90 6.73 -0.60
CA ARG A 143 12.73 5.55 -0.85
C ARG A 143 12.47 4.50 0.24
N LEU A 144 11.69 3.50 -0.12
CA LEU A 144 11.03 2.58 0.80
C LEU A 144 11.26 1.15 0.35
N LEU A 145 11.91 0.37 1.20
CA LEU A 145 12.31 -1.00 0.88
C LEU A 145 12.12 -1.88 2.11
N GLY A 146 11.62 -3.09 1.86
CA GLY A 146 11.41 -4.13 2.86
C GLY A 146 10.57 -3.68 4.08
N PRO A 147 10.66 -4.41 5.20
CA PRO A 147 9.78 -4.21 6.37
C PRO A 147 9.88 -2.82 7.02
N ALA A 148 11.03 -2.13 6.85
CA ALA A 148 11.25 -0.80 7.39
C ALA A 148 10.37 0.27 6.70
N MET A 149 9.80 -0.03 5.54
CA MET A 149 8.97 0.91 4.77
C MET A 149 7.76 1.40 5.57
N HIS A 150 7.07 0.52 6.29
CA HIS A 150 5.83 0.88 7.01
C HIS A 150 6.12 1.91 8.10
N ARG A 151 7.24 1.74 8.82
CA ARG A 151 7.68 2.70 9.84
C ARG A 151 8.08 4.04 9.23
N ARG A 152 8.74 4.05 8.06
CA ARG A 152 9.11 5.27 7.36
C ARG A 152 7.88 6.00 6.81
N LEU A 153 6.92 5.27 6.23
CA LEU A 153 5.63 5.81 5.80
C LEU A 153 4.85 6.38 6.98
N MET A 154 4.78 5.67 8.11
CA MET A 154 4.16 6.16 9.34
C MET A 154 4.68 7.55 9.72
N LYS A 155 6.01 7.70 9.82
CA LYS A 155 6.64 8.99 10.16
C LYS A 155 6.29 10.09 9.15
N ARG A 156 6.24 9.75 7.86
CA ARG A 156 5.91 10.70 6.79
C ARG A 156 4.44 11.12 6.80
N LEU A 157 3.54 10.21 7.10
CA LEU A 157 2.11 10.52 7.28
C LEU A 157 1.88 11.36 8.53
N GLN A 158 2.55 11.04 9.64
CA GLN A 158 2.48 11.81 10.90
C GLN A 158 2.97 13.24 10.72
N ALA A 159 4.06 13.45 9.97
CA ALA A 159 4.57 14.79 9.65
C ALA A 159 3.58 15.66 8.85
N ARG A 160 2.49 15.08 8.35
CA ARG A 160 1.41 15.76 7.61
C ARG A 160 0.12 15.89 8.43
N SER A 161 0.17 15.57 9.73
CA SER A 161 -0.97 15.64 10.65
C SER A 161 -2.18 14.79 10.21
N LEU A 162 -1.93 13.69 9.51
CA LEU A 162 -2.97 12.74 9.10
C LEU A 162 -3.40 11.87 10.28
N MET A 163 -4.69 11.54 10.34
CA MET A 163 -5.26 10.61 11.32
C MET A 163 -4.86 9.18 10.95
N ILE A 164 -3.92 8.61 11.72
CA ILE A 164 -3.32 7.31 11.42
C ILE A 164 -3.62 6.32 12.54
N LYS A 165 -4.18 5.17 12.18
CA LYS A 165 -4.23 4.00 13.06
C LYS A 165 -3.00 3.12 12.85
N VAL A 166 -2.35 2.69 13.92
CA VAL A 166 -1.15 1.83 13.86
C VAL A 166 -1.39 0.53 14.64
N SER A 167 -1.03 -0.61 14.06
CA SER A 167 -1.06 -1.93 14.69
C SER A 167 0.24 -2.70 14.45
N GLY A 168 0.53 -3.69 15.29
CA GLY A 168 1.75 -4.53 15.22
C GLY A 168 2.84 -4.13 16.24
N PRO A 169 3.87 -4.97 16.41
CA PRO A 169 4.91 -4.77 17.41
C PRO A 169 5.77 -3.55 17.07
N THR A 170 5.66 -2.51 17.89
CA THR A 170 6.52 -1.32 17.83
C THR A 170 7.90 -1.56 18.47
N GLY A 171 8.03 -2.58 19.33
CA GLY A 171 9.17 -2.87 20.22
C GLY A 171 9.37 -1.77 21.28
N VAL A 172 9.59 -2.00 22.58
CA VAL A 172 9.37 -3.12 23.51
C VAL A 172 8.16 -2.73 24.38
N ALA A 173 7.32 -3.70 24.73
CA ALA A 173 6.03 -3.55 25.46
C ALA A 173 4.92 -2.82 24.67
N ALA A 174 4.04 -3.63 24.09
CA ALA A 174 2.78 -3.21 23.51
C ALA A 174 1.89 -2.54 24.57
N LYS A 175 1.86 -1.21 24.57
CA LYS A 175 0.68 -0.44 25.00
C LYS A 175 0.06 0.16 23.75
N ALA A 176 -1.04 -0.44 23.31
CA ALA A 176 -1.92 0.14 22.30
C ALA A 176 -2.35 1.53 22.80
N THR A 177 -1.74 2.57 22.24
CA THR A 177 -2.18 3.95 22.45
C THR A 177 -2.71 4.41 21.11
N VAL A 178 -4.04 4.44 20.98
CA VAL A 178 -4.71 5.21 19.93
C VAL A 178 -4.40 6.67 20.24
N SER A 179 -3.40 7.23 19.58
CA SER A 179 -3.06 8.64 19.73
C SER A 179 -3.92 9.45 18.77
N SER A 180 -5.10 9.87 19.23
CA SER A 180 -5.88 10.92 18.57
C SER A 180 -5.37 12.28 19.08
N PHE A 181 -4.36 12.85 18.43
CA PHE A 181 -3.97 14.24 18.72
C PHE A 181 -4.89 15.19 17.94
N ARG A 182 -5.86 15.81 18.62
CA ARG A 182 -6.56 17.00 18.13
C ARG A 182 -5.77 18.23 18.52
N ALA A 183 -5.22 18.94 17.54
CA ALA A 183 -4.66 20.27 17.76
C ALA A 183 -5.82 21.26 17.99
N PHE A 184 -5.94 21.77 19.22
CA PHE A 184 -6.83 22.89 19.53
C PHE A 184 -6.19 24.19 19.03
N ALA A 185 -6.84 24.87 18.09
CA ALA A 185 -6.54 26.27 17.77
C ALA A 185 -7.15 27.16 18.87
N ARG A 186 -6.31 27.94 19.57
CA ARG A 186 -6.75 29.04 20.44
C ARG A 186 -7.00 30.27 19.56
N TRP A 187 -8.19 30.85 19.66
CA TRP A 187 -8.45 32.23 19.26
C TRP A 187 -7.97 33.19 20.36
N SER A 188 -7.32 34.26 19.94
CA SER A 188 -7.26 35.56 20.62
C SER A 188 -7.15 36.62 19.54
#